data_AF-A0A833TMG3-F1
#
_entry.id   AF-A0A833TMG3-F1
#
_cell.length_a   1.000
_cell.length_b   1.000
_cell.length_c   1.000
_cell.angle_alpha   90.00
_cell.angle_beta   90.00
_cell.angle_gamma   90.00
#
_symmetry.space_group_name_H-M   'P 1'
#
loop_
_entity.id
_entity.type
_entity.pdbx_description
1 polymer ?
#
loop_
_entity_poly.entity_id
_entity_poly.type
_entity_poly.pdbx_seq_one_letter_code
_entity_poly.pdbx_strand_id
1 'polypeptide(L)'
;MVDAAIASEKKEKISIASPRTVSLRPRSSADRTTKSVLRIQSVFRGYRARISFRLTLYEEDALSCGVLGAMPGTIQGRSGWYLDPKRLVAYYFVIPDPDGEWEQKHTLRCSRLVLTPYEMQQEILTKAPALPAVLPAAPAIE
;
A
#
# COMPACT_ATOMS: atom_id res chain seq x y z
N MET A 1 -85.48 -1.28 34.97
CA MET A 1 -85.66 -1.70 33.57
C MET A 1 -84.98 -0.66 32.70
N VAL A 2 -84.01 -1.11 31.88
CA VAL A 2 -83.37 -0.46 30.70
C VAL A 2 -82.70 0.90 30.90
N ASP A 3 -81.55 1.29 30.33
CA ASP A 3 -80.38 0.68 29.66
C ASP A 3 -79.39 1.85 29.41
N ALA A 4 -78.16 1.55 28.97
CA ALA A 4 -77.16 2.47 28.36
C ALA A 4 -76.29 3.32 29.33
N ALA A 5 -74.97 3.46 29.17
CA ALA A 5 -74.02 3.00 28.16
C ALA A 5 -72.61 2.96 28.81
N ILE A 6 -71.84 1.91 28.54
CA ILE A 6 -70.42 1.81 28.92
C ILE A 6 -69.60 2.53 27.83
N ALA A 7 -69.06 3.71 28.15
CA ALA A 7 -68.05 4.37 27.33
C ALA A 7 -66.67 4.11 27.93
N SER A 8 -65.86 3.31 27.24
CA SER A 8 -64.47 3.02 27.61
C SER A 8 -63.56 4.19 27.21
N GLU A 9 -63.09 4.99 28.16
CA GLU A 9 -62.00 5.94 27.91
C GLU A 9 -60.64 5.22 27.91
N LYS A 10 -60.10 4.96 26.73
CA LYS A 10 -58.68 4.62 26.55
C LYS A 10 -57.84 5.88 26.75
N LYS A 11 -57.15 5.97 27.90
CA LYS A 11 -56.07 6.95 28.10
C LYS A 11 -54.86 6.57 27.23
N GLU A 12 -54.72 7.24 26.11
CA GLU A 12 -53.56 7.18 25.22
C GLU A 12 -52.38 7.91 25.91
N LYS A 13 -51.42 7.15 26.45
CA LYS A 13 -50.15 7.71 26.96
C LYS A 13 -49.24 8.01 25.76
N ILE A 14 -49.23 9.27 25.33
CA ILE A 14 -48.22 9.77 24.38
C ILE A 14 -46.87 9.81 25.11
N SER A 15 -45.99 8.84 24.82
CA SER A 15 -44.61 8.85 25.30
C SER A 15 -43.78 9.80 24.44
N ILE A 16 -43.61 11.05 24.89
CA ILE A 16 -42.68 11.98 24.27
C ILE A 16 -41.26 11.48 24.57
N ALA A 17 -40.55 11.04 23.54
CA ALA A 17 -39.17 10.60 23.65
C ALA A 17 -38.30 11.74 24.20
N SER A 18 -37.67 11.50 25.35
CA SER A 18 -36.73 12.43 25.98
C SER A 18 -35.56 12.73 25.03
N PRO A 19 -35.20 14.01 24.82
CA PRO A 19 -34.08 14.35 23.96
C PRO A 19 -32.80 13.73 24.51
N ARG A 20 -32.18 12.83 23.74
CA ARG A 20 -30.86 12.27 24.05
C ARG A 20 -29.89 13.44 24.24
N THR A 21 -29.48 13.68 25.48
CA THR A 21 -28.38 14.59 25.78
C THR A 21 -27.14 14.01 25.13
N VAL A 22 -26.75 14.56 23.98
CA VAL A 22 -25.44 14.28 23.38
C VAL A 22 -24.42 14.90 24.33
N SER A 23 -23.84 14.06 25.19
CA SER A 23 -22.67 14.43 25.98
C SER A 23 -21.59 14.89 25.01
N LEU A 24 -21.32 16.20 25.00
CA LEU A 24 -20.15 16.76 24.36
C LEU A 24 -18.95 16.25 25.13
N ARG A 25 -18.40 15.09 24.71
CA ARG A 25 -17.12 14.61 25.23
C ARG A 25 -16.12 15.74 25.03
N PRO A 26 -15.41 16.19 26.09
CA PRO A 26 -14.32 17.12 25.94
C PRO A 26 -13.35 16.50 24.93
N ARG A 27 -13.08 17.18 23.80
CA ARG A 27 -11.97 16.85 22.90
C ARG A 27 -10.68 17.15 23.67
N SER A 28 -10.33 16.27 24.60
CA SER A 28 -9.13 16.38 25.41
C SER A 28 -7.91 16.09 24.53
N SER A 29 -6.74 16.58 24.96
CA SER A 29 -5.43 16.29 24.35
C SER A 29 -5.19 14.79 24.11
N ALA A 30 -5.86 13.91 24.86
CA ALA A 30 -5.86 12.47 24.64
C ALA A 30 -6.30 12.08 23.22
N ASP A 31 -7.26 12.79 22.61
CA ASP A 31 -7.74 12.55 21.23
C ASP A 31 -6.68 12.89 20.17
N ARG A 32 -5.74 13.81 20.47
CA ARG A 32 -4.60 14.10 19.57
C ARG A 32 -3.51 13.05 19.70
N THR A 33 -3.17 12.66 20.93
CA THR A 33 -2.16 11.62 21.19
C THR A 33 -2.58 10.27 20.61
N THR A 34 -3.86 9.88 20.77
CA THR A 34 -4.39 8.64 20.18
C THR A 34 -4.35 8.66 18.66
N LYS A 35 -4.66 9.79 18.00
CA LYS A 35 -4.53 9.93 16.53
C LYS A 35 -3.10 9.76 16.05
N SER A 36 -2.13 10.34 16.76
CA SER A 36 -0.72 10.17 16.43
C SER A 36 -0.28 8.71 16.58
N VAL A 37 -0.69 8.04 17.66
CA VAL A 37 -0.41 6.61 17.89
C VAL A 37 -1.02 5.76 16.77
N LEU A 38 -2.28 5.99 16.40
CA LEU A 38 -2.96 5.27 15.32
C LEU A 38 -2.25 5.49 13.97
N ARG A 39 -1.74 6.70 13.72
CA ARG A 39 -0.95 6.99 12.52
C ARG A 39 0.37 6.23 12.48
N ILE A 40 1.10 6.18 13.60
CA ILE A 40 2.35 5.40 13.70
C ILE A 40 2.06 3.91 13.48
N GLN A 41 1.01 3.39 14.11
CA GLN A 41 0.59 2.00 13.96
C GLN A 41 0.19 1.67 12.52
N SER A 42 -0.55 2.55 11.84
CA SER A 42 -0.97 2.32 10.45
C SER A 42 0.23 2.31 9.50
N VAL A 43 1.19 3.21 9.70
CA VAL A 43 2.45 3.23 8.93
C VAL A 43 3.23 1.94 9.17
N PHE A 44 3.39 1.51 10.42
CA PHE A 44 4.12 0.29 10.75
C PHE A 44 3.44 -0.97 10.18
N ARG A 45 2.11 -1.06 10.28
CA ARG A 45 1.34 -2.15 9.67
C ARG A 45 1.52 -2.19 8.15
N GLY A 46 1.46 -1.03 7.49
CA GLY A 46 1.72 -0.92 6.06
C GLY A 46 3.14 -1.33 5.68
N TYR A 47 4.13 -0.94 6.47
CA TYR A 47 5.53 -1.34 6.28
C TYR A 47 5.69 -2.86 6.34
N ARG A 48 5.16 -3.52 7.38
CA ARG A 48 5.20 -4.99 7.50
C ARG A 48 4.47 -5.69 6.36
N ALA A 49 3.29 -5.18 5.97
CA ALA A 49 2.52 -5.74 4.88
C ALA A 49 3.30 -5.69 3.54
N ARG A 50 3.98 -4.57 3.24
CA ARG A 50 4.80 -4.45 2.03
C ARG A 50 6.00 -5.40 2.01
N ILE A 51 6.64 -5.62 3.17
CA ILE A 51 7.72 -6.61 3.29
C ILE A 51 7.19 -8.02 3.04
N SER A 52 6.10 -8.38 3.73
CA SER A 52 5.48 -9.70 3.58
C SER A 52 5.06 -9.96 2.14
N PHE A 53 4.40 -8.99 1.50
CA PHE A 53 4.02 -9.09 0.09
C PHE A 53 5.21 -9.34 -0.83
N ARG A 54 6.34 -8.65 -0.61
CA ARG A 54 7.53 -8.83 -1.45
C ARG A 54 8.23 -10.16 -1.21
N LEU A 55 8.24 -10.65 0.02
CA LEU A 55 8.73 -11.99 0.31
C LEU A 55 7.92 -13.02 -0.46
N THR A 56 6.59 -12.95 -0.39
CA THR A 56 5.68 -13.80 -1.17
C THR A 56 5.92 -13.65 -2.68
N LEU A 57 6.03 -12.42 -3.20
CA LEU A 57 6.32 -12.17 -4.62
C LEU A 57 7.62 -12.83 -5.07
N TYR A 58 8.66 -12.83 -4.24
CA TYR A 58 9.94 -13.43 -4.58
C TYR A 58 9.96 -14.95 -4.38
N GLU A 59 9.44 -15.43 -3.26
CA GLU A 59 9.53 -16.85 -2.88
C GLU A 59 8.47 -17.70 -3.55
N GLU A 60 7.23 -17.22 -3.66
CA GLU A 60 6.11 -17.97 -4.22
C GLU A 60 5.96 -17.71 -5.71
N ASP A 61 5.90 -16.45 -6.16
CA ASP A 61 5.60 -16.15 -7.57
C ASP A 61 6.86 -16.26 -8.45
N ALA A 62 7.91 -15.52 -8.11
CA ALA A 62 9.11 -15.41 -8.95
C ALA A 62 9.86 -16.74 -9.05
N LEU A 63 10.13 -17.41 -7.92
CA LEU A 63 10.82 -18.70 -7.93
C LEU A 63 10.01 -19.82 -8.59
N SER A 64 8.69 -19.87 -8.39
CA SER A 64 7.87 -20.94 -8.95
C SER A 64 7.68 -20.79 -10.46
N CYS A 65 7.47 -19.56 -10.93
CA CYS A 65 7.25 -19.28 -12.35
C CYS A 65 8.56 -19.09 -13.13
N GLY A 66 9.70 -19.05 -12.44
CA GLY A 66 11.01 -18.77 -13.04
C GLY A 66 11.12 -17.34 -13.60
N VAL A 67 10.32 -16.41 -13.08
CA VAL A 67 10.32 -14.99 -13.50
C VAL A 67 11.14 -14.16 -12.52
N LEU A 68 11.66 -13.03 -12.98
CA LEU A 68 12.33 -12.07 -12.09
C LEU A 68 11.29 -11.13 -11.48
N GLY A 69 11.45 -10.82 -10.20
CA GLY A 69 10.54 -9.92 -9.49
C GLY A 69 11.02 -8.47 -9.51
N ALA A 70 10.14 -7.54 -9.87
CA ALA A 70 10.43 -6.10 -9.83
C ALA A 70 10.86 -5.64 -8.43
N MET A 71 11.94 -4.87 -8.38
CA MET A 71 12.53 -4.35 -7.14
C MET A 71 11.73 -3.16 -6.57
N PRO A 72 11.92 -2.80 -5.29
CA PRO A 72 11.25 -1.65 -4.69
C PRO A 72 11.41 -0.36 -5.51
N GLY A 73 10.28 0.31 -5.77
CA GLY A 73 10.25 1.53 -6.59
C GLY A 73 10.18 1.30 -8.11
N THR A 74 10.12 0.05 -8.57
CA THR A 74 9.98 -0.30 -9.99
C THR A 74 8.68 -1.06 -10.25
N ILE A 75 8.31 -1.19 -11.52
CA ILE A 75 7.04 -1.79 -11.96
C ILE A 75 7.35 -3.03 -12.82
N GLN A 76 6.71 -4.15 -12.50
CA GLN A 76 6.80 -5.38 -13.30
C GLN A 76 6.35 -5.11 -14.74
N GLY A 77 7.11 -5.59 -15.73
CA GLY A 77 6.81 -5.38 -17.14
C GLY A 77 7.27 -4.03 -17.69
N ARG A 78 7.99 -3.21 -16.91
CA ARG A 78 8.54 -1.92 -17.33
C ARG A 78 10.06 -1.89 -17.18
N SER A 79 10.71 -0.91 -17.80
CA SER A 79 12.11 -0.58 -17.53
C SER A 79 12.35 -0.40 -16.03
N GLY A 80 13.42 -1.00 -15.52
CA GLY A 80 13.67 -1.00 -14.08
C GLY A 80 14.58 -2.12 -13.62
N TRP A 81 14.69 -2.22 -12.31
CA TRP A 81 15.49 -3.22 -11.63
C TRP A 81 14.66 -4.44 -11.24
N TYR A 82 15.19 -5.61 -11.52
CA TYR A 82 14.57 -6.90 -11.25
C TYR A 82 15.54 -7.78 -10.47
N LEU A 83 15.03 -8.52 -9.49
CA LEU A 83 15.84 -9.38 -8.63
C LEU A 83 15.60 -10.85 -8.98
N ASP A 84 16.69 -11.60 -9.12
CA ASP A 84 16.70 -13.06 -9.00
C ASP A 84 16.89 -13.42 -7.52
N PRO A 85 15.84 -13.87 -6.82
CA PRO A 85 15.91 -14.19 -5.39
C PRO A 85 16.75 -15.43 -5.09
N LYS A 86 16.94 -16.35 -6.05
CA LYS A 86 17.74 -17.57 -5.87
C LYS A 86 19.23 -17.25 -5.88
N ARG A 87 19.65 -16.36 -6.78
CA ARG A 87 21.06 -16.01 -6.96
C ARG A 87 21.47 -14.74 -6.21
N LEU A 88 20.50 -13.98 -5.71
CA LEU A 88 20.69 -12.64 -5.15
C LEU A 88 21.41 -11.71 -6.15
N VAL A 89 20.95 -11.76 -7.40
CA VAL A 89 21.49 -10.92 -8.49
C VAL A 89 20.38 -10.01 -9.00
N ALA A 90 20.67 -8.72 -9.07
CA ALA A 90 19.80 -7.73 -9.65
C ALA A 90 20.21 -7.41 -11.09
N TYR A 91 19.23 -7.26 -11.96
CA TYR A 91 19.39 -6.92 -13.36
C TYR A 91 18.61 -5.63 -13.65
N TYR A 92 19.22 -4.70 -14.39
CA TYR A 92 18.54 -3.53 -14.91
C TYR A 92 18.16 -3.77 -16.36
N PHE A 93 16.86 -3.69 -16.64
CA PHE A 93 16.32 -3.80 -17.98
C PHE A 93 15.79 -2.45 -18.47
N VAL A 94 16.01 -2.17 -19.74
CA VAL A 94 15.44 -1.04 -20.46
C VAL A 94 14.58 -1.59 -21.58
N ILE A 95 13.38 -1.04 -21.70
CA ILE A 95 12.43 -1.26 -22.79
C ILE A 95 12.40 0.06 -23.58
N PRO A 96 13.14 0.18 -24.70
CA PRO A 96 13.26 1.44 -25.44
C PRO A 96 11.95 1.90 -26.07
N ASP A 97 11.19 0.94 -26.61
CA ASP A 97 9.91 1.14 -27.29
C ASP A 97 8.83 0.29 -26.60
N PRO A 98 7.55 0.69 -26.59
CA PRO A 98 6.48 -0.04 -25.91
C PRO A 98 6.30 -1.50 -26.39
N ASP A 99 6.66 -1.79 -27.64
CA ASP A 99 6.69 -3.15 -28.22
C ASP A 99 8.13 -3.66 -28.45
N GLY A 100 9.11 -2.97 -27.89
CA GLY A 100 10.53 -3.27 -28.05
C GLY A 100 10.98 -4.47 -27.21
N GLU A 101 12.06 -5.10 -27.66
CA GLU A 101 12.72 -6.16 -26.91
C GLU A 101 13.38 -5.63 -25.63
N TRP A 102 13.47 -6.50 -24.62
CA TRP A 102 14.07 -6.15 -23.35
C TRP A 102 15.59 -6.12 -23.45
N GLU A 103 16.20 -4.98 -23.16
CA GLU A 103 17.65 -4.84 -23.13
C GLU A 103 18.19 -4.87 -21.70
N GLN A 104 19.01 -5.86 -21.37
CA GLN A 104 19.73 -5.91 -20.10
C GLN A 104 20.96 -4.99 -20.14
N LYS A 105 20.98 -3.92 -19.33
CA LYS A 105 22.10 -2.96 -19.29
C LYS A 105 23.07 -3.18 -18.13
N HIS A 106 22.57 -3.58 -16.96
CA HIS A 106 23.39 -3.72 -15.77
C HIS A 106 23.07 -4.99 -14.98
N THR A 107 24.09 -5.50 -14.29
CA THR A 107 23.98 -6.64 -13.39
C THR A 107 24.76 -6.33 -12.13
N LEU A 108 24.12 -6.50 -10.97
CA LEU A 108 24.70 -6.25 -9.66
C LEU A 108 24.42 -7.43 -8.73
N ARG A 109 25.38 -7.79 -7.89
CA ARG A 109 25.16 -8.78 -6.84
C ARG A 109 24.66 -8.07 -5.57
N CYS A 110 23.56 -8.58 -5.03
CA CYS A 110 23.00 -8.13 -3.76
C CYS A 110 23.57 -8.96 -2.62
N SER A 111 23.78 -8.35 -1.46
CA SER A 111 24.16 -9.10 -0.25
C SER A 111 22.98 -9.88 0.37
N ARG A 112 21.75 -9.43 0.07
CA ARG A 112 20.49 -9.92 0.64
C ARG A 112 19.32 -9.64 -0.31
N LEU A 113 18.15 -10.20 -0.01
CA LEU A 113 16.91 -9.82 -0.68
C LEU A 113 16.61 -8.33 -0.45
N VAL A 114 16.12 -7.66 -1.48
CA VAL A 114 15.79 -6.24 -1.43
C VAL A 114 14.28 -6.07 -1.33
N LEU A 115 13.81 -5.89 -0.09
CA LEU A 115 12.38 -5.89 0.23
C LEU A 115 11.85 -4.47 0.44
N THR A 116 12.72 -3.50 0.68
CA THR A 116 12.33 -2.13 1.00
C THR A 116 13.05 -1.11 0.12
N PRO A 117 12.47 0.09 -0.09
CA PRO A 117 13.17 1.18 -0.78
C PRO A 117 14.51 1.56 -0.14
N TYR A 118 14.63 1.41 1.18
CA TYR A 118 15.89 1.66 1.88
C TYR A 118 16.98 0.66 1.47
N GLU A 119 16.64 -0.62 1.41
CA GLU A 119 17.57 -1.65 0.96
C GLU A 119 17.90 -1.49 -0.53
N MET A 120 16.94 -1.05 -1.34
CA MET A 120 17.15 -0.70 -2.75
C MET A 120 18.21 0.39 -2.90
N GLN A 121 18.15 1.42 -2.06
CA GLN A 121 19.16 2.46 -2.04
C GLN A 121 20.55 1.89 -1.72
N GLN A 122 20.66 1.08 -0.68
CA GLN A 122 21.94 0.53 -0.21
C GLN A 122 22.57 -0.50 -1.16
N GLU A 123 21.76 -1.43 -1.65
CA GLU A 123 22.26 -2.56 -2.43
C GLU A 123 22.44 -2.22 -3.91
N ILE A 124 21.57 -1.35 -4.44
CA ILE A 124 21.52 -1.05 -5.86
C ILE A 124 21.93 0.38 -6.14
N LEU A 125 21.15 1.37 -5.70
CA LEU A 125 21.29 2.74 -6.21
C LEU A 125 22.62 3.41 -5.80
N THR A 126 23.23 2.99 -4.69
CA THR A 126 24.55 3.49 -4.26
C THR A 126 25.69 2.82 -5.03
N LYS A 127 25.48 1.63 -5.58
CA LYS A 127 26.49 0.84 -6.32
C LYS A 127 26.34 0.95 -7.83
N ALA A 128 25.13 1.29 -8.29
CA ALA A 128 24.83 1.40 -9.70
C ALA A 128 25.69 2.51 -10.32
N PRO A 129 26.30 2.27 -11.49
CA PRO A 129 26.87 3.36 -12.27
C PRO A 129 25.75 4.38 -12.54
N ALA A 130 26.09 5.67 -12.61
CA ALA A 130 25.12 6.73 -12.86
C ALA A 130 24.25 6.34 -14.07
N LEU A 131 23.01 5.91 -13.81
CA LEU A 131 22.09 5.54 -14.86
C LEU A 131 21.90 6.80 -15.71
N PRO A 132 21.99 6.73 -17.04
CA PRO A 132 21.66 7.88 -17.86
C PRO A 132 20.27 8.32 -17.45
N ALA A 133 20.13 9.60 -17.07
CA ALA A 133 18.84 10.18 -16.79
C ALA A 133 17.95 9.85 -17.99
N VAL A 134 16.92 9.02 -17.78
CA VAL A 134 15.88 8.84 -18.77
C VAL A 134 15.23 10.21 -18.87
N LEU A 135 15.69 11.01 -19.83
CA LEU A 135 15.07 12.28 -20.18
C LEU A 135 13.61 11.94 -20.47
N PRO A 136 12.64 12.61 -19.83
CA PRO A 136 11.26 12.40 -20.19
C PRO A 136 11.14 12.68 -21.69
N ALA A 137 10.63 11.70 -22.44
CA ALA A 137 10.33 11.85 -23.85
C ALA A 137 9.54 13.15 -24.01
N ALA A 138 10.06 14.06 -24.83
CA ALA A 138 9.40 15.31 -25.12
C ALA A 138 7.97 15.01 -25.61
N PRO A 139 6.94 15.75 -25.14
CA PRO A 139 5.59 15.55 -25.65
C PRO A 139 5.63 15.79 -27.17
N ALA A 140 5.15 14.82 -27.92
CA ALA A 140 4.91 14.98 -29.35
C ALA A 140 3.95 16.16 -29.53
N ILE A 141 4.44 17.21 -30.17
CA ILE A 141 3.62 18.32 -30.66
C ILE A 141 3.07 17.85 -32.00
N GLU A 142 1.75 17.66 -32.07
CA GLU A 142 0.99 17.53 -33.33
C GLU A 142 1.03 18.83 -34.15
#